data_AF-A0A662U0Z7-F1
#
_entry.id   AF-A0A662U0Z7-F1
#
_cell.length_a   1.000
_cell.length_b   1.000
_cell.length_c   1.000
_cell.angle_alpha   90.00
_cell.angle_beta   90.00
_cell.angle_gamma   90.00
#
_symmetry.space_group_name_H-M   'P 1'
#
loop_
_entity.id
_entity.type
_entity.pdbx_description
1 polymer ?
#
loop_
_entity_poly.entity_id
_entity_poly.type
_entity_poly.pdbx_seq_one_letter_code
_entity_poly.pdbx_strand_id
1 'polypeptide(L)'
;MERENYLESLYQQLLKMDKAQKVDVSVVDVINELIQACKSSEKFWMENEDISIEDAFLLFHVSRNIRLIFGKMKERFRLAEEKHENPQIVTDSLRIFPILNSLCYTVFSLKTVRVNSETISMVGQKLRLLRKMALEASMFPSPEEELKELDKTELKKCFTKFTDGLQAIFGEI
;
A
#
# COMPACT_ATOMS: atom_id res chain seq x y z
N MET A 1 10.81 12.65 -6.86
CA MET A 1 12.28 12.53 -6.90
C MET A 1 12.83 11.48 -5.93
N GLU A 2 12.91 11.68 -4.60
CA GLU A 2 13.49 10.64 -3.71
C GLU A 2 12.72 9.30 -3.68
N ARG A 3 11.38 9.32 -3.74
CA ARG A 3 10.55 8.11 -3.67
C ARG A 3 10.55 7.27 -4.95
N GLU A 4 10.66 7.93 -6.11
CA GLU A 4 10.82 7.26 -7.40
C GLU A 4 12.13 6.49 -7.45
N ASN A 5 13.18 7.01 -6.79
CA ASN A 5 14.46 6.33 -6.69
C ASN A 5 14.37 5.01 -5.91
N TYR A 6 13.51 4.91 -4.89
CA TYR A 6 13.37 3.66 -4.12
C TYR A 6 12.56 2.59 -4.87
N LEU A 7 11.52 2.96 -5.59
CA LEU A 7 10.76 2.00 -6.42
C LEU A 7 11.64 1.45 -7.55
N GLU A 8 12.38 2.33 -8.23
CA GLU A 8 13.33 1.92 -9.26
C GLU A 8 14.45 1.04 -8.67
N SER A 9 15.01 1.44 -7.52
CA SER A 9 16.02 0.64 -6.82
C SER A 9 15.50 -0.76 -6.47
N LEU A 10 14.27 -0.86 -5.94
CA LEU A 10 13.64 -2.15 -5.65
C LEU A 10 13.53 -3.00 -6.92
N TYR A 11 13.03 -2.43 -8.02
CA TYR A 11 12.91 -3.15 -9.29
C TYR A 11 14.25 -3.68 -9.80
N GLN A 12 15.28 -2.83 -9.81
CA GLN A 12 16.61 -3.23 -10.25
C GLN A 12 17.23 -4.32 -9.38
N GLN A 13 17.00 -4.28 -8.06
CA GLN A 13 17.46 -5.33 -7.16
C GLN A 13 16.70 -6.65 -7.40
N LEU A 14 15.37 -6.60 -7.58
CA LEU A 14 14.57 -7.76 -7.95
C LEU A 14 15.06 -8.40 -9.25
N LEU A 15 15.33 -7.61 -10.28
CA LEU A 15 15.87 -8.11 -11.56
C LEU A 15 17.26 -8.74 -11.41
N LYS A 16 18.12 -8.18 -10.55
CA LYS A 16 19.45 -8.76 -10.27
C LYS A 16 19.33 -10.09 -9.54
N MET A 17 18.47 -10.16 -8.51
CA MET A 17 18.21 -11.38 -7.76
C MET A 17 17.59 -12.47 -8.63
N ASP A 18 16.68 -12.11 -9.52
CA ASP A 18 16.05 -13.03 -10.47
C ASP A 18 17.08 -13.60 -11.44
N LYS A 19 17.93 -12.74 -12.03
CA LYS A 19 19.03 -13.22 -12.89
C LYS A 19 20.03 -14.12 -12.15
N ALA A 20 20.32 -13.81 -10.89
CA ALA A 20 21.24 -14.59 -10.07
C ALA A 20 20.58 -15.84 -9.45
N GLN A 21 19.25 -15.96 -9.54
CA GLN A 21 18.44 -16.95 -8.82
C GLN A 21 18.79 -17.02 -7.33
N LYS A 22 19.08 -15.86 -6.74
CA LYS A 22 19.54 -15.75 -5.36
C LYS A 22 19.01 -14.47 -4.71
N VAL A 23 18.40 -14.64 -3.54
CA VAL A 23 17.98 -13.54 -2.68
C VAL A 23 19.19 -12.77 -2.13
N ASP A 24 19.10 -11.45 -2.21
CA ASP A 24 19.95 -10.48 -1.54
C ASP A 24 19.11 -9.74 -0.49
N VAL A 25 19.41 -9.98 0.79
CA VAL A 25 18.63 -9.45 1.91
C VAL A 25 18.77 -7.93 2.04
N SER A 26 19.76 -7.29 1.41
CA SER A 26 19.90 -5.83 1.41
C SER A 26 18.70 -5.09 0.81
N VAL A 27 17.87 -5.77 0.01
CA VAL A 27 16.59 -5.26 -0.48
C VAL A 27 15.62 -4.84 0.62
N VAL A 28 15.77 -5.42 1.82
CA VAL A 28 14.96 -5.10 3.00
C VAL A 28 15.06 -3.61 3.37
N ASP A 29 16.21 -2.98 3.18
CA ASP A 29 16.40 -1.57 3.51
C ASP A 29 15.62 -0.67 2.56
N VAL A 30 15.63 -0.98 1.26
CA VAL A 30 14.81 -0.28 0.26
C VAL A 30 13.31 -0.44 0.56
N ILE A 31 12.90 -1.65 0.96
CA ILE A 31 11.50 -1.92 1.33
C ILE A 31 11.12 -1.12 2.60
N ASN A 32 12.04 -0.96 3.56
CA ASN A 32 11.79 -0.14 4.75
C ASN A 32 11.52 1.33 4.38
N GLU A 33 12.29 1.92 3.46
CA GLU A 33 12.06 3.29 2.99
C GLU A 33 10.69 3.44 2.31
N LEU A 34 10.29 2.45 1.50
CA LEU A 34 8.96 2.42 0.88
C LEU A 34 7.84 2.31 1.92
N ILE A 35 8.03 1.53 2.99
CA ILE A 35 7.09 1.45 4.13
C ILE A 35 6.95 2.82 4.80
N GLN A 36 8.05 3.55 5.05
CA GLN A 36 8.00 4.88 5.65
C GLN A 36 7.29 5.89 4.74
N ALA A 37 7.53 5.82 3.42
CA ALA A 37 6.82 6.65 2.46
C ALA A 37 5.31 6.41 2.49
N CYS A 38 4.88 5.15 2.65
CA CYS A 38 3.47 4.81 2.80
C CYS A 38 2.89 5.36 4.11
N LYS A 39 3.60 5.28 5.24
CA LYS A 39 3.16 5.87 6.51
C LYS A 39 2.99 7.39 6.42
N SER A 40 3.93 8.07 5.76
CA SER A 40 3.81 9.51 5.47
C SER A 40 2.61 9.80 4.57
N SER A 41 2.26 8.90 3.66
CA SER A 41 1.04 8.98 2.84
C SER A 41 -0.24 8.78 3.64
N GLU A 42 -0.30 7.76 4.50
CA GLU A 42 -1.41 7.54 5.42
C GLU A 42 -1.66 8.78 6.27
N LYS A 43 -0.63 9.34 6.89
CA LYS A 43 -0.73 10.55 7.70
C LYS A 43 -1.26 11.75 6.89
N PHE A 44 -0.70 11.98 5.70
CA PHE A 44 -1.15 13.06 4.83
C PHE A 44 -2.65 12.97 4.53
N TRP A 45 -3.16 11.80 4.15
CA TRP A 45 -4.57 11.63 3.82
C TRP A 45 -5.50 11.74 5.04
N MET A 46 -5.02 11.37 6.23
CA MET A 46 -5.78 11.57 7.46
C MET A 46 -5.94 13.05 7.85
N GLU A 47 -4.92 13.86 7.55
CA GLU A 47 -4.85 15.28 7.95
C GLU A 47 -5.32 16.22 6.83
N ASN A 48 -5.60 15.71 5.63
CA ASN A 48 -5.99 16.53 4.48
C ASN A 48 -7.48 16.90 4.55
N GLU A 49 -7.75 18.19 4.66
CA GLU A 49 -9.11 18.75 4.69
C GLU A 49 -9.56 19.32 3.32
N ASP A 50 -8.70 19.23 2.30
CA ASP A 50 -8.93 19.81 0.97
C ASP A 50 -9.77 18.91 0.03
N ILE A 51 -9.97 17.65 0.40
CA ILE A 51 -10.75 16.66 -0.36
C ILE A 51 -11.88 16.09 0.50
N SER A 52 -12.84 15.41 -0.15
CA SER A 52 -13.93 14.74 0.56
C SER A 52 -13.40 13.69 1.53
N ILE A 53 -14.12 13.48 2.63
CA ILE A 53 -13.76 12.46 3.63
C ILE A 53 -13.72 11.07 2.98
N GLU A 54 -14.63 10.81 2.04
CA GLU A 54 -14.73 9.56 1.28
C GLU A 54 -13.48 9.31 0.43
N ASP A 55 -13.02 10.34 -0.29
CA ASP A 55 -11.83 10.25 -1.15
C ASP A 55 -10.55 10.11 -0.30
N ALA A 56 -10.45 10.90 0.78
CA ALA A 56 -9.35 10.80 1.76
C ALA A 56 -9.28 9.40 2.37
N PHE A 57 -10.43 8.85 2.75
CA PHE A 57 -10.54 7.50 3.29
C PHE A 57 -10.06 6.45 2.29
N LEU A 58 -10.47 6.52 1.02
CA LEU A 58 -9.97 5.60 -0.01
C LEU A 58 -8.44 5.70 -0.16
N LEU A 59 -7.89 6.91 -0.28
CA LEU A 59 -6.46 7.13 -0.51
C LEU A 59 -5.60 6.72 0.70
N PHE A 60 -6.11 6.92 1.91
CA PHE A 60 -5.55 6.35 3.13
C PHE A 60 -5.50 4.82 3.05
N HIS A 61 -6.63 4.18 2.71
CA HIS A 61 -6.71 2.72 2.62
C HIS A 61 -5.80 2.13 1.55
N VAL A 62 -5.66 2.80 0.41
CA VAL A 62 -4.73 2.39 -0.63
C VAL A 62 -3.29 2.45 -0.11
N SER A 63 -2.91 3.57 0.52
CA SER A 63 -1.57 3.75 1.11
C SER A 63 -1.27 2.65 2.14
N ARG A 64 -2.25 2.35 3.01
CA ARG A 64 -2.16 1.29 4.01
C ARG A 64 -2.01 -0.10 3.39
N ASN A 65 -2.78 -0.43 2.36
CA ASN A 65 -2.68 -1.74 1.69
C ASN A 65 -1.29 -1.92 1.04
N ILE A 66 -0.78 -0.89 0.37
CA ILE A 66 0.57 -0.88 -0.19
C ILE A 66 1.59 -1.13 0.93
N ARG A 67 1.48 -0.41 2.06
CA ARG A 67 2.38 -0.59 3.21
C ARG A 67 2.38 -2.02 3.74
N LEU A 68 1.20 -2.62 3.89
CA LEU A 68 1.07 -3.98 4.41
C LEU A 68 1.68 -5.00 3.45
N ILE A 69 1.50 -4.83 2.14
CA ILE A 69 2.13 -5.66 1.11
C ILE A 69 3.67 -5.53 1.16
N PHE A 70 4.20 -4.31 1.28
CA PHE A 70 5.64 -4.13 1.51
C PHE A 70 6.10 -4.76 2.82
N GLY A 71 5.31 -4.67 3.90
CA GLY A 71 5.58 -5.34 5.17
C GLY A 71 5.72 -6.86 5.02
N LYS A 72 4.80 -7.48 4.27
CA LYS A 72 4.84 -8.91 3.95
C LYS A 72 6.02 -9.29 3.07
N MET A 73 6.27 -8.51 2.02
CA MET A 73 7.42 -8.70 1.14
C MET A 73 8.72 -8.66 1.94
N LYS A 74 8.87 -7.67 2.83
CA LYS A 74 10.03 -7.54 3.72
C LYS A 74 10.24 -8.78 4.59
N GLU A 75 9.18 -9.24 5.24
CA GLU A 75 9.26 -10.39 6.14
C GLU A 75 9.66 -11.66 5.38
N ARG A 76 9.07 -11.87 4.20
CA ARG A 76 9.43 -13.02 3.34
C ARG A 76 10.88 -12.94 2.86
N PHE A 77 11.38 -11.77 2.47
CA PHE A 77 12.80 -11.59 2.13
C PHE A 77 13.73 -11.91 3.30
N ARG A 78 13.38 -11.47 4.52
CA ARG A 78 14.18 -11.77 5.72
C ARG A 78 14.24 -13.27 6.05
N LEU A 79 13.13 -13.98 5.83
CA LEU A 79 12.99 -15.39 6.18
C LEU A 79 13.24 -16.33 4.99
N ALA A 80 13.71 -15.79 3.85
CA ALA A 80 13.73 -16.54 2.59
C ALA A 80 14.59 -17.81 2.64
N GLU A 81 15.72 -17.78 3.37
CA GLU A 81 16.57 -18.96 3.56
C GLU A 81 15.90 -20.00 4.48
N GLU A 82 15.37 -19.56 5.62
CA GLU A 82 14.72 -20.42 6.62
C GLU A 82 13.47 -21.11 6.06
N LYS A 83 12.68 -20.39 5.25
CA LYS A 83 11.42 -20.87 4.69
C LYS A 83 11.53 -21.46 3.30
N HIS A 84 12.76 -21.63 2.78
CA HIS A 84 13.02 -22.12 1.43
C HIS A 84 12.27 -21.33 0.33
N GLU A 85 12.13 -20.02 0.52
CA GLU A 85 11.47 -19.12 -0.45
C GLU A 85 12.46 -18.51 -1.46
N ASN A 86 13.75 -18.81 -1.36
CA ASN A 86 14.74 -18.40 -2.36
C ASN A 86 14.71 -19.34 -3.58
N PRO A 87 14.48 -18.85 -4.82
CA PRO A 87 14.23 -17.47 -5.23
C PRO A 87 12.75 -17.12 -5.46
N GLN A 88 11.81 -18.00 -5.11
CA GLN A 88 10.37 -17.80 -5.33
C GLN A 88 9.85 -16.42 -4.87
N ILE A 89 10.32 -15.90 -3.73
CA ILE A 89 9.95 -14.55 -3.25
C ILE A 89 10.29 -13.45 -4.27
N VAL A 90 11.38 -13.61 -5.02
CA VAL A 90 11.79 -12.67 -6.07
C VAL A 90 10.80 -12.71 -7.23
N THR A 91 10.44 -13.91 -7.69
CA THR A 91 9.45 -14.14 -8.75
C THR A 91 8.09 -13.57 -8.36
N ASP A 92 7.63 -13.88 -7.15
CA ASP A 92 6.37 -13.37 -6.61
C ASP A 92 6.37 -11.83 -6.53
N SER A 93 7.49 -11.25 -6.07
CA SER A 93 7.67 -9.81 -5.97
C SER A 93 7.60 -9.15 -7.34
N LEU A 94 8.31 -9.70 -8.34
CA LEU A 94 8.31 -9.21 -9.72
C LEU A 94 6.91 -9.28 -10.35
N ARG A 95 6.13 -10.32 -10.04
CA ARG A 95 4.75 -10.45 -10.53
C ARG A 95 3.86 -9.30 -10.04
N ILE A 96 3.98 -8.91 -8.77
CA ILE A 96 3.12 -7.86 -8.20
C ILE A 96 3.68 -6.44 -8.41
N PHE A 97 4.98 -6.31 -8.70
CA PHE A 97 5.66 -5.03 -8.76
C PHE A 97 5.02 -4.01 -9.73
N PRO A 98 4.58 -4.37 -10.97
CA PRO A 98 4.03 -3.39 -11.90
C PRO A 98 2.80 -2.66 -11.36
N ILE A 99 1.86 -3.39 -10.76
CA ILE A 99 0.65 -2.79 -10.18
C ILE A 99 0.96 -2.02 -8.90
N LEU A 100 1.90 -2.52 -8.08
CA LEU A 100 2.36 -1.85 -6.86
C LEU A 100 3.02 -0.50 -7.21
N ASN A 101 3.94 -0.50 -8.17
CA ASN A 101 4.62 0.69 -8.67
C ASN A 101 3.62 1.72 -9.24
N SER A 102 2.68 1.27 -10.08
CA SER A 102 1.65 2.14 -10.65
C SER A 102 0.78 2.81 -9.58
N LEU A 103 0.39 2.06 -8.55
CA LEU A 103 -0.40 2.58 -7.43
C LEU A 103 0.41 3.54 -6.55
N CYS A 104 1.65 3.20 -6.20
CA CYS A 104 2.54 4.10 -5.47
C CYS A 104 2.70 5.43 -6.20
N TYR A 105 3.00 5.39 -7.50
CA TYR A 105 3.15 6.59 -8.32
C TYR A 105 1.86 7.42 -8.31
N THR A 106 0.72 6.78 -8.58
CA THR A 106 -0.59 7.45 -8.60
C THR A 106 -0.87 8.13 -7.26
N VAL A 107 -0.86 7.37 -6.16
CA VAL A 107 -1.24 7.87 -4.83
C VAL A 107 -0.28 8.92 -4.30
N PHE A 108 1.02 8.78 -4.56
CA PHE A 108 1.99 9.78 -4.10
C PHE A 108 1.93 11.07 -4.91
N SER A 109 1.62 11.00 -6.21
CA SER A 109 1.42 12.18 -7.05
C SER A 109 0.17 12.97 -6.67
N LEU A 110 -0.89 12.28 -6.22
CA LEU A 110 -2.16 12.91 -5.83
C LEU A 110 -2.03 13.88 -4.65
N LYS A 111 -0.93 13.82 -3.89
CA LYS A 111 -0.67 14.78 -2.80
C LYS A 111 -0.42 16.21 -3.30
N THR A 112 -0.07 16.38 -4.58
CA THR A 112 0.30 17.67 -5.16
C THR A 112 -0.59 18.07 -6.34
N VAL A 113 -1.58 17.25 -6.69
CA VAL A 113 -2.50 17.53 -7.81
C VAL A 113 -3.94 17.40 -7.35
N ARG A 114 -4.85 18.06 -8.07
CA ARG A 114 -6.27 18.01 -7.75
C ARG A 114 -6.82 16.60 -7.94
N VAL A 115 -7.43 16.06 -6.90
CA VAL A 115 -8.15 14.79 -6.94
C VAL A 115 -9.48 14.99 -7.67
N ASN A 116 -9.80 14.10 -8.62
CA ASN A 116 -11.08 14.08 -9.32
C ASN A 116 -11.69 12.67 -9.28
N SER A 117 -12.99 12.58 -9.60
CA SER A 117 -13.77 11.34 -9.51
C SER A 117 -13.24 10.22 -10.42
N GLU A 118 -12.75 10.56 -11.61
CA GLU A 118 -12.13 9.60 -12.53
C GLU A 118 -10.87 8.97 -11.92
N THR A 119 -10.02 9.79 -11.30
CA THR A 119 -8.80 9.33 -10.65
C THR A 119 -9.11 8.44 -9.46
N ILE A 120 -10.11 8.79 -8.66
CA ILE A 120 -10.59 7.99 -7.52
C ILE A 120 -11.10 6.63 -7.97
N SER A 121 -11.93 6.60 -9.02
CA SER A 121 -12.43 5.36 -9.61
C SER A 121 -11.29 4.47 -10.11
N MET A 122 -10.32 5.04 -10.83
CA MET A 122 -9.14 4.33 -11.31
C MET A 122 -8.31 3.76 -10.15
N VAL A 123 -8.08 4.53 -9.09
CA VAL A 123 -7.36 4.08 -7.89
C VAL A 123 -8.08 2.89 -7.24
N GLY A 124 -9.40 2.97 -7.10
CA GLY A 124 -10.20 1.88 -6.55
C GLY A 124 -10.09 0.58 -7.36
N GLN A 125 -10.13 0.67 -8.69
CA GLN A 125 -9.96 -0.50 -9.57
C GLN A 125 -8.55 -1.10 -9.45
N LYS A 126 -7.52 -0.26 -9.49
CA LYS A 126 -6.13 -0.70 -9.32
C LYS A 126 -5.90 -1.35 -7.96
N LEU A 127 -6.49 -0.81 -6.89
CA LEU A 127 -6.41 -1.40 -5.56
C LEU A 127 -6.99 -2.82 -5.55
N ARG A 128 -8.18 -3.04 -6.14
CA ARG A 128 -8.77 -4.39 -6.22
C ARG A 128 -7.86 -5.37 -6.93
N LEU A 129 -7.25 -4.94 -8.03
CA LEU A 129 -6.28 -5.75 -8.77
C LEU A 129 -5.04 -6.07 -7.92
N LEU A 130 -4.48 -5.08 -7.23
CA LEU A 130 -3.34 -5.26 -6.33
C LEU A 130 -3.65 -6.29 -5.23
N ARG A 131 -4.81 -6.18 -4.56
CA ARG A 131 -5.21 -7.13 -3.51
C ARG A 131 -5.31 -8.55 -4.04
N LYS A 132 -5.91 -8.73 -5.22
CA LYS A 132 -6.00 -10.03 -5.88
C LYS A 132 -4.61 -10.61 -6.18
N MET A 133 -3.73 -9.82 -6.81
CA MET A 133 -2.38 -10.29 -7.16
C MET A 133 -1.52 -10.57 -5.93
N ALA A 134 -1.63 -9.73 -4.89
CA ALA A 134 -0.94 -9.96 -3.63
C ALA A 134 -1.45 -11.22 -2.92
N LEU A 135 -2.74 -11.54 -3.01
CA LEU A 135 -3.30 -12.77 -2.45
C LEU A 135 -2.73 -14.00 -3.16
N GLU A 136 -2.71 -13.99 -4.50
CA GLU A 136 -2.12 -15.05 -5.32
C GLU A 136 -0.61 -15.23 -5.07
N ALA A 137 0.08 -14.16 -4.70
CA ALA A 137 1.50 -14.14 -4.39
C ALA A 137 1.81 -14.35 -2.89
N SER A 138 0.83 -14.70 -2.04
CA SER A 138 1.03 -14.82 -0.59
C SER A 138 1.65 -13.57 0.07
N MET A 139 1.38 -12.39 -0.49
CA MET A 139 1.82 -11.08 0.01
C MET A 139 0.67 -10.24 0.56
N PHE A 140 -0.55 -10.76 0.52
CA PHE A 140 -1.69 -10.10 1.13
C PHE A 140 -1.68 -10.31 2.66
N PRO A 141 -1.88 -9.25 3.47
CA PRO A 141 -1.97 -9.39 4.91
C PRO A 141 -3.17 -10.28 5.30
N SER A 142 -3.03 -11.02 6.39
CA SER A 142 -4.16 -11.71 7.01
C SER A 142 -5.11 -10.68 7.66
N PRO A 143 -6.38 -11.04 7.92
CA PRO A 143 -7.30 -10.19 8.65
C PRO A 143 -6.74 -9.73 10.01
N GLU A 144 -6.05 -10.62 10.74
CA GLU A 144 -5.43 -10.30 12.02
C GLU A 144 -4.34 -9.23 11.87
N GLU A 145 -3.54 -9.31 10.81
CA GLU A 145 -2.48 -8.36 10.52
C GLU A 145 -3.02 -7.00 10.05
N GLU A 146 -4.11 -6.98 9.28
CA GLU A 146 -4.81 -5.75 8.92
C GLU A 146 -5.35 -5.04 10.19
N LEU A 147 -5.87 -5.81 11.15
CA LEU A 147 -6.50 -5.33 12.37
C LEU A 147 -5.50 -4.96 13.49
N LYS A 148 -4.29 -5.54 13.50
CA LYS A 148 -3.29 -5.38 14.58
C LYS A 148 -2.87 -3.93 14.82
N GLU A 149 -2.88 -3.11 13.77
CA GLU A 149 -2.43 -1.72 13.81
C GLU A 149 -3.60 -0.71 13.70
N LEU A 150 -4.85 -1.15 13.88
CA LEU A 150 -5.98 -0.24 13.96
C LEU A 150 -6.24 0.13 15.42
N ASP A 151 -6.16 1.41 15.74
CA ASP A 151 -6.77 1.91 16.97
C ASP A 151 -8.29 1.83 16.79
N LYS A 152 -8.89 0.79 17.39
CA LYS A 152 -10.34 0.56 17.34
C LYS A 152 -11.13 1.77 17.84
N THR A 153 -10.55 2.57 18.74
CA THR A 153 -11.19 3.76 19.32
C THR A 153 -11.25 4.88 18.30
N GLU A 154 -10.14 5.12 17.59
CA GLU A 154 -10.05 6.16 16.57
C GLU A 154 -10.87 5.78 15.32
N LEU A 155 -10.83 4.50 14.93
CA LEU A 155 -11.67 3.98 13.85
C LEU A 155 -13.15 4.21 14.15
N LYS A 156 -13.57 3.92 15.39
CA LYS A 156 -14.96 4.07 15.82
C LYS A 156 -15.38 5.55 15.82
N LYS A 157 -14.50 6.47 16.25
CA LYS A 157 -14.75 7.92 16.13
C LYS A 157 -14.92 8.37 14.68
N CYS A 158 -14.07 7.92 13.77
CA CYS A 158 -14.20 8.24 12.34
C CYS A 158 -15.49 7.66 11.75
N PHE A 159 -15.85 6.42 12.09
CA PHE A 159 -17.11 5.82 11.68
C PHE A 159 -18.32 6.59 12.21
N THR A 160 -18.28 7.02 13.47
CA THR A 160 -19.35 7.83 14.06
C THR A 160 -19.47 9.18 13.35
N LYS A 161 -18.36 9.90 13.11
CA LYS A 161 -18.39 11.15 12.33
C LYS A 161 -18.95 10.95 10.91
N PHE A 162 -18.61 9.85 10.26
CA PHE A 162 -19.13 9.52 8.93
C PHE A 162 -20.63 9.20 8.98
N THR A 163 -21.10 8.41 9.96
CA THR A 163 -22.53 8.13 10.13
C THR A 163 -23.33 9.36 10.53
N ASP A 164 -22.75 10.25 11.35
CA ASP A 164 -23.36 11.52 11.74
C ASP A 164 -23.47 12.46 10.53
N GLY A 165 -22.46 12.50 9.67
CA GLY A 165 -22.50 13.21 8.39
C GLY A 165 -23.57 12.67 7.44
N LEU A 166 -23.70 11.34 7.34
CA LEU A 166 -24.76 10.71 6.56
C LEU A 166 -26.15 10.99 7.16
N GLN A 167 -26.31 10.94 8.48
CA GLN A 167 -27.57 11.30 9.14
C GLN A 167 -27.91 12.78 8.96
N ALA A 168 -26.94 13.68 8.92
CA ALA A 168 -27.20 15.09 8.63
C ALA A 168 -27.65 15.31 7.18
N ILE A 169 -27.13 14.52 6.22
CA ILE A 169 -27.48 14.62 4.79
C ILE A 169 -28.83 13.96 4.49
N PHE A 170 -29.15 12.84 5.16
CA PHE A 170 -30.33 12.02 4.88
C PHE A 170 -31.43 12.09 5.95
N GLY A 171 -31.18 12.76 7.08
CA GLY A 171 -32.10 12.90 8.21
C GLY A 171 -32.88 14.22 8.23
N GLU A 172 -32.65 15.14 7.30
CA GLU A 172 -33.58 16.22 6.97
C GLU A 172 -34.57 15.74 5.87
N ILE A 173 -35.46 14.82 6.25
CA ILE A 173 -36.76 14.59 5.57
C ILE A 173 -37.84 14.48 6.64
#